data_AF-A0A1Y3YIS0-F1
#
_entry.id   AF-A0A1Y3YIS0-F1
#
_cell.length_a   1.000
_cell.length_b   1.000
_cell.length_c   1.000
_cell.angle_alpha   90.00
_cell.angle_beta   90.00
_cell.angle_gamma   90.00
#
_symmetry.space_group_name_H-M   'P 1'
#
loop_
_entity.id
_entity.type
_entity.pdbx_description
1 polymer ?
#
loop_
_entity_poly.entity_id
_entity_poly.type
_entity_poly.pdbx_seq_one_letter_code
_entity_poly.pdbx_strand_id
1 'polypeptide(L)'
;MLFDDTKQAQRRITLGILAGIAVHFLLMYVLGTRAFLGPEVSAVFSYPTCSFPAPFACWGILLSYLLFALLGAEIGVSTLPFADCGRTLVLRTLAHFALMAATVALWGGLNFGGAGAAFCLILLASIYVLVWLGRWVGWYVEVAAIRAKLGLAPGPSLLHWRETLPYLVFALGLCLGLPALLRLLDPQDVPVLSGVYFPFLLLPIGTFCSGVSLGHRHGFSPLYPAACALLSVAAVFLLFNGSALFHGGISLVCALMGNGVGTLLKKRATREKNP
;
A
#
# COMPACT_ATOMS: atom_id res chain seq x y z
N MET A 1 -18.42 -1.58 19.72
CA MET A 1 -17.30 -2.54 19.64
C MET A 1 -16.63 -2.41 18.28
N LEU A 2 -15.29 -2.44 18.23
CA LEU A 2 -14.52 -2.30 16.98
C LEU A 2 -14.54 -3.58 16.13
N PHE A 3 -14.78 -4.74 16.75
CA PHE A 3 -14.80 -6.05 16.08
C PHE A 3 -15.99 -6.86 16.54
N ASP A 4 -16.63 -7.53 15.58
CA ASP A 4 -17.83 -8.34 15.82
C ASP A 4 -17.47 -9.81 16.11
N ASP A 5 -16.36 -10.34 15.54
CA ASP A 5 -15.77 -11.65 15.89
C ASP A 5 -14.47 -11.47 16.68
N THR A 6 -14.58 -11.63 18.01
CA THR A 6 -13.45 -11.44 18.94
C THR A 6 -12.38 -12.53 18.81
N LYS A 7 -12.74 -13.77 18.46
CA LYS A 7 -11.80 -14.89 18.35
C LYS A 7 -10.95 -14.77 17.08
N GLN A 8 -11.57 -14.37 15.97
CA GLN A 8 -10.84 -14.08 14.73
C GLN A 8 -9.93 -12.86 14.91
N ALA A 9 -10.43 -11.80 15.56
CA ALA A 9 -9.63 -10.61 15.85
C ALA A 9 -8.40 -10.95 16.71
N GLN A 10 -8.56 -11.73 17.78
CA GLN A 10 -7.45 -12.18 18.62
C GLN A 10 -6.37 -12.93 17.83
N ARG A 11 -6.76 -13.90 16.99
CA ARG A 11 -5.79 -14.66 16.18
C ARG A 11 -4.99 -13.74 15.24
N ARG A 12 -5.68 -12.79 14.61
CA ARG A 12 -5.04 -11.82 13.70
C ARG A 12 -4.13 -10.84 14.43
N ILE A 13 -4.52 -10.41 15.63
CA ILE A 13 -3.69 -9.59 16.52
C ILE A 13 -2.42 -10.35 16.89
N THR A 14 -2.51 -11.60 17.35
CA THR A 14 -1.34 -12.39 17.74
C THR A 14 -0.39 -12.62 16.57
N LEU A 15 -0.91 -13.01 15.40
CA LEU A 15 -0.10 -13.16 14.19
C LEU A 15 0.54 -11.84 13.75
N GLY A 16 -0.22 -10.75 13.86
CA GLY A 16 0.25 -9.39 13.58
C GLY A 16 1.39 -8.98 14.50
N ILE A 17 1.28 -9.20 15.81
CA ILE A 17 2.33 -8.94 16.79
C ILE A 17 3.61 -9.68 16.43
N LEU A 18 3.52 -10.99 16.17
CA LEU A 18 4.67 -11.81 15.80
C LEU A 18 5.33 -11.31 14.51
N ALA A 19 4.53 -10.96 13.50
CA ALA A 19 5.02 -10.40 12.25
C ALA A 19 5.69 -9.03 12.46
N GLY A 20 5.10 -8.16 13.29
CA GLY A 20 5.66 -6.85 13.64
C GLY A 20 7.03 -6.97 14.32
N ILE A 21 7.15 -7.87 15.30
CA ILE A 21 8.42 -8.18 15.97
C ILE A 21 9.45 -8.71 14.97
N ALA A 22 9.06 -9.65 14.09
CA ALA A 22 9.95 -10.21 13.08
C ALA A 22 10.42 -9.16 12.07
N VAL A 23 9.54 -8.27 11.63
CA VAL A 23 9.88 -7.12 10.76
C VAL A 23 10.84 -6.18 11.48
N HIS A 24 10.61 -5.91 12.76
CA HIS A 24 11.52 -5.08 13.54
C HIS A 24 12.91 -5.70 13.67
N PHE A 25 12.98 -7.01 13.93
CA PHE A 25 14.23 -7.76 13.97
C PHE A 25 14.96 -7.70 12.63
N LEU A 26 14.24 -7.91 11.51
CA LEU A 26 14.80 -7.79 10.16
C LEU A 26 15.29 -6.36 9.89
N LEU A 27 14.52 -5.34 10.29
CA LEU A 27 14.91 -3.94 10.15
C LEU A 27 16.21 -3.66 10.93
N MET A 28 16.32 -4.15 12.17
CA MET A 28 17.55 -4.06 12.96
C MET A 28 18.71 -4.80 12.29
N TYR A 29 18.47 -5.98 11.70
CA TYR A 29 19.49 -6.71 10.96
C TYR A 29 19.94 -5.95 9.71
N VAL A 30 19.02 -5.38 8.93
CA VAL A 30 19.33 -4.58 7.73
C VAL A 30 20.06 -3.29 8.09
N LEU A 31 19.68 -2.62 9.19
CA LEU A 31 20.38 -1.43 9.67
C LEU A 31 21.75 -1.78 10.27
N GLY A 32 21.83 -2.87 11.04
CA GLY A 32 23.06 -3.35 11.67
C GLY A 32 24.08 -3.95 10.69
N THR A 33 23.64 -4.62 9.62
CA THR A 33 24.53 -5.13 8.55
C THR A 33 25.19 -4.01 7.74
N ARG A 34 24.66 -2.77 7.79
CA ARG A 34 25.34 -1.60 7.21
C ARG A 34 26.59 -1.16 8.00
N ALA A 35 26.83 -1.73 9.19
CA ALA A 35 28.13 -1.63 9.86
C ALA A 35 29.27 -2.30 9.05
N PHE A 36 28.95 -3.18 8.10
CA PHE A 36 29.91 -3.77 7.15
C PHE A 36 30.30 -2.82 6.01
N LEU A 37 29.52 -1.75 5.76
CA LEU A 37 29.74 -0.76 4.70
C LEU A 37 30.62 0.43 5.13
N GLY A 38 31.13 0.41 6.37
CA GLY A 38 32.08 1.39 6.89
C GLY A 38 31.54 2.24 8.06
N PRO A 39 32.45 2.82 8.87
CA PRO A 39 32.11 3.55 10.10
C PRO A 39 31.33 4.85 9.87
N GLU A 40 31.42 5.47 8.70
CA GLU A 40 30.66 6.69 8.38
C GLU A 40 29.17 6.39 8.12
N VAL A 41 28.85 5.21 7.59
CA VAL A 41 27.47 4.78 7.34
C VAL A 41 26.82 4.21 8.61
N SER A 42 27.62 3.60 9.50
CA SER A 42 27.14 3.09 10.81
C SER A 42 26.86 4.22 11.81
N ALA A 43 27.57 5.35 11.72
CA ALA A 43 27.33 6.52 12.56
C ALA A 43 25.99 7.22 12.27
N VAL A 44 25.46 7.10 11.04
CA VAL A 44 24.20 7.73 10.60
C VAL A 44 22.97 6.86 10.91
N PHE A 45 23.13 5.54 11.02
CA PHE A 45 22.04 4.60 11.30
C PHE A 45 22.32 3.78 12.56
N SER A 46 22.04 4.40 13.71
CA SER A 46 22.04 3.73 15.01
C SER A 46 20.80 2.83 15.17
N TYR A 47 20.91 1.80 16.00
CA TYR A 47 19.74 1.01 16.44
C TYR A 47 18.62 1.95 16.89
N PRO A 48 17.34 1.67 16.57
CA PRO A 48 16.23 2.54 16.96
C PRO A 48 16.06 2.51 18.48
N THR A 49 16.75 3.42 19.17
CA THR A 49 16.70 3.58 20.62
C THR A 49 15.62 4.57 21.04
N CYS A 50 14.77 5.06 20.12
CA CYS A 50 13.68 5.99 20.44
C CYS A 50 14.18 7.23 21.22
N SER A 51 15.33 7.79 20.82
CA SER A 51 16.01 8.92 21.49
C SER A 51 16.47 8.66 22.93
N PHE A 52 16.50 7.41 23.39
CA PHE A 52 17.11 7.09 24.68
C PHE A 52 18.64 7.20 24.60
N PRO A 53 19.28 7.80 25.62
CA PRO A 53 20.74 7.92 25.65
C PRO A 53 21.38 6.54 25.89
N ALA A 54 22.67 6.40 25.55
CA ALA A 54 23.43 5.16 25.65
C ALA A 54 23.21 4.31 26.93
N PRO A 55 23.22 4.88 28.16
CA PRO A 55 23.00 4.08 29.39
C PRO A 55 21.60 3.45 29.48
N PHE A 56 20.62 3.95 28.72
CA PHE A 56 19.24 3.46 28.70
C PHE A 56 18.83 2.90 27.33
N ALA A 57 19.78 2.63 26.44
CA ALA A 57 19.52 2.17 25.07
C ALA A 57 18.65 0.90 25.02
N CYS A 58 18.80 -0.02 25.99
CA CYS A 58 17.98 -1.23 26.09
C CYS A 58 16.48 -0.93 26.24
N TRP A 59 16.12 0.12 27.00
CA TRP A 59 14.73 0.55 27.16
C TRP A 59 14.19 1.15 25.87
N GLY A 60 15.02 1.90 25.14
CA GLY A 60 14.69 2.43 23.82
C GLY A 60 14.42 1.34 22.79
N ILE A 61 15.26 0.30 22.76
CA ILE A 61 15.07 -0.86 21.88
C ILE A 61 13.81 -1.62 22.27
N LEU A 62 13.56 -1.86 23.56
CA LEU A 62 12.34 -2.51 24.04
C LEU A 62 11.09 -1.72 23.62
N LEU A 63 11.09 -0.40 23.79
CA LEU A 63 10.01 0.47 23.34
C LEU A 63 9.79 0.36 21.83
N SER A 64 10.87 0.31 21.05
CA SER A 64 10.79 0.12 19.60
C SER A 64 10.16 -1.22 19.21
N TYR A 65 10.51 -2.31 19.90
CA TYR A 65 9.84 -3.61 19.72
C TYR A 65 8.36 -3.58 20.11
N LEU A 66 8.01 -2.90 21.21
CA LEU A 66 6.62 -2.76 21.64
C LEU A 66 5.79 -1.97 20.62
N LEU A 67 6.34 -0.89 20.07
CA LEU A 67 5.69 -0.10 19.02
C LEU A 67 5.52 -0.90 17.72
N PHE A 68 6.51 -1.72 17.34
CA PHE A 68 6.37 -2.62 16.18
C PHE A 68 5.41 -3.79 16.43
N ALA A 69 5.35 -4.31 17.65
CA ALA A 69 4.35 -5.31 18.04
C ALA A 69 2.94 -4.71 17.95
N LEU A 70 2.74 -3.48 18.44
CA LEU A 70 1.48 -2.75 18.34
C LEU A 70 1.11 -2.46 16.88
N LEU A 71 2.04 -1.93 16.09
CA LEU A 71 1.86 -1.70 14.66
C LEU A 71 1.50 -3.00 13.93
N GLY A 72 2.18 -4.11 14.27
CA GLY A 72 1.88 -5.43 13.75
C GLY A 72 0.45 -5.88 14.11
N ALA A 73 0.02 -5.68 15.37
CA ALA A 73 -1.34 -5.97 15.81
C ALA A 73 -2.39 -5.19 15.00
N GLU A 74 -2.17 -3.89 14.83
CA GLU A 74 -3.04 -3.00 14.05
C GLU A 74 -3.09 -3.45 12.57
N ILE A 75 -1.95 -3.77 11.95
CA ILE A 75 -1.89 -4.34 10.59
C ILE A 75 -2.67 -5.66 10.51
N GLY A 76 -2.54 -6.54 11.50
CA GLY A 76 -3.26 -7.82 11.54
C GLY A 76 -4.78 -7.67 11.49
N VAL A 77 -5.32 -6.64 12.14
CA VAL A 77 -6.76 -6.33 12.13
C VAL A 77 -7.19 -5.39 11.02
N SER A 78 -6.26 -4.86 10.22
CA SER A 78 -6.51 -3.80 9.24
C SER A 78 -7.61 -4.09 8.22
N THR A 79 -7.92 -5.35 7.93
CA THR A 79 -9.00 -5.71 6.99
C THR A 79 -10.39 -5.78 7.63
N LEU A 80 -10.49 -5.84 8.96
CA LEU A 80 -11.77 -5.93 9.67
C LEU A 80 -12.58 -4.63 9.58
N PRO A 81 -12.00 -3.43 9.79
CA PRO A 81 -12.73 -2.17 9.63
C PRO A 81 -13.32 -1.95 8.23
N PHE A 82 -12.73 -2.56 7.19
CA PHE A 82 -13.17 -2.40 5.80
C PHE A 82 -14.32 -3.32 5.38
N ALA A 83 -14.72 -4.25 6.25
CA ALA A 83 -15.77 -5.23 5.97
C ALA A 83 -17.18 -4.62 6.01
N ASP A 84 -17.36 -3.48 6.68
CA ASP A 84 -18.65 -2.83 6.89
C ASP A 84 -19.11 -1.94 5.71
N CYS A 85 -20.32 -1.39 5.86
CA CYS A 85 -20.97 -0.50 4.90
C CYS A 85 -21.25 0.90 5.47
N GLY A 86 -21.35 1.90 4.58
CA GLY A 86 -21.88 3.24 4.90
C GLY A 86 -21.07 4.02 5.95
N ARG A 87 -21.77 4.70 6.87
CA ARG A 87 -21.16 5.56 7.89
C ARG A 87 -20.26 4.79 8.87
N THR A 88 -20.65 3.57 9.23
CA THR A 88 -19.89 2.73 10.17
C THR A 88 -18.52 2.38 9.62
N LEU A 89 -18.43 2.07 8.33
CA LEU A 89 -17.15 1.86 7.64
C LEU A 89 -16.23 3.08 7.74
N VAL A 90 -16.75 4.27 7.43
CA VAL A 90 -15.96 5.50 7.46
C VAL A 90 -15.43 5.75 8.87
N LEU A 91 -16.28 5.61 9.89
CA LEU A 91 -15.86 5.81 11.28
C LEU A 91 -14.84 4.77 11.76
N ARG A 92 -15.06 3.47 11.46
CA ARG A 92 -14.14 2.39 11.87
C ARG A 92 -12.79 2.49 11.15
N THR A 93 -12.77 2.84 9.86
CA THR A 93 -11.52 3.03 9.11
C THR A 93 -10.79 4.30 9.53
N LEU A 94 -11.47 5.40 9.81
CA LEU A 94 -10.85 6.60 10.38
C LEU A 94 -10.27 6.35 11.77
N ALA A 95 -10.99 5.65 12.65
CA ALA A 95 -10.50 5.30 13.97
C ALA A 95 -9.25 4.40 13.88
N HIS A 96 -9.28 3.40 12.99
CA HIS A 96 -8.11 2.55 12.74
C HIS A 96 -6.93 3.34 12.17
N PHE A 97 -7.17 4.25 11.22
CA PHE A 97 -6.14 5.12 10.67
C PHE A 97 -5.52 6.01 11.74
N ALA A 98 -6.34 6.62 12.60
CA ALA A 98 -5.86 7.49 13.68
C ALA A 98 -4.97 6.74 14.69
N LEU A 99 -5.34 5.50 15.05
CA LEU A 99 -4.54 4.64 15.93
C LEU A 99 -3.18 4.30 15.30
N MET A 100 -3.20 3.80 14.06
CA MET A 100 -1.98 3.52 13.29
C MET A 100 -1.10 4.76 13.14
N ALA A 101 -1.71 5.90 12.85
CA ALA A 101 -1.01 7.17 12.70
C ALA A 101 -0.32 7.59 14.00
N ALA A 102 -0.97 7.43 15.15
CA ALA A 102 -0.36 7.70 16.45
C ALA A 102 0.84 6.77 16.71
N THR A 103 0.69 5.46 16.49
CA THR A 103 1.77 4.48 16.68
C THR A 103 2.97 4.77 15.77
N VAL A 104 2.71 5.03 14.49
CA VAL A 104 3.75 5.31 13.48
C VAL A 104 4.41 6.67 13.71
N ALA A 105 3.65 7.71 14.04
CA ALA A 105 4.18 9.04 14.33
C ALA A 105 5.04 9.03 15.60
N LEU A 106 4.62 8.29 16.63
CA LEU A 106 5.40 8.15 17.87
C LEU A 106 6.74 7.46 17.57
N TRP A 107 6.73 6.33 16.87
CA TRP A 107 7.97 5.64 16.52
C TRP A 107 8.89 6.49 15.62
N GLY A 108 8.34 7.08 14.56
CA GLY A 108 9.10 7.92 13.64
C GLY A 108 9.63 9.18 14.31
N GLY A 109 8.83 9.81 15.18
CA GLY A 109 9.21 11.01 15.93
C GLY A 109 10.31 10.75 16.95
N LEU A 110 10.22 9.64 17.68
CA LEU A 110 11.23 9.27 18.68
C LEU A 110 12.57 8.87 18.05
N ASN A 111 12.62 8.42 16.81
CA ASN A 111 13.88 7.99 16.17
C ASN A 111 14.46 9.03 15.21
N PHE A 112 13.62 9.84 14.58
CA PHE A 112 14.00 10.71 13.47
C PHE A 112 13.44 12.14 13.58
N GLY A 113 12.89 12.50 14.74
CA GLY A 113 12.31 13.82 15.00
C GLY A 113 11.04 14.10 14.19
N GLY A 114 10.60 15.37 14.20
CA GLY A 114 9.34 15.77 13.56
C GLY A 114 9.30 15.48 12.05
N ALA A 115 10.42 15.62 11.35
CA ALA A 115 10.52 15.33 9.93
C ALA A 115 10.32 13.84 9.63
N GLY A 116 10.92 12.94 10.42
CA GLY A 116 10.71 11.51 10.25
C GLY A 116 9.32 11.04 10.65
N ALA A 117 8.71 11.65 11.68
CA ALA A 117 7.29 11.42 11.98
C ALA A 117 6.39 11.80 10.79
N ALA A 118 6.60 12.98 10.21
CA ALA A 118 5.85 13.44 9.04
C ALA A 118 6.05 12.50 7.84
N PHE A 119 7.29 12.09 7.57
CA PHE A 119 7.59 11.12 6.51
C PHE A 119 6.82 9.82 6.72
N CYS A 120 6.91 9.20 7.89
CA CYS A 120 6.20 7.96 8.19
C CYS A 120 4.66 8.10 8.08
N LEU A 121 4.10 9.24 8.49
CA LEU A 121 2.68 9.54 8.32
C LEU A 121 2.27 9.65 6.85
N ILE A 122 3.09 10.28 6.00
CA ILE A 122 2.84 10.36 4.55
C ILE A 122 2.86 8.96 3.92
N LEU A 123 3.81 8.10 4.31
CA LEU A 123 3.85 6.70 3.85
C LEU A 123 2.55 5.97 4.23
N LEU A 124 2.16 6.06 5.51
CA LEU A 124 0.95 5.42 6.02
C LEU A 124 -0.30 5.92 5.30
N ALA A 125 -0.44 7.24 5.15
CA ALA A 125 -1.58 7.86 4.45
C ALA A 125 -1.65 7.41 2.99
N SER A 126 -0.51 7.35 2.29
CA SER A 126 -0.43 6.88 0.91
C SER A 126 -0.94 5.44 0.78
N ILE A 127 -0.50 4.54 1.66
CA ILE A 127 -0.99 3.16 1.69
C ILE A 127 -2.49 3.11 1.97
N TYR A 128 -2.97 3.90 2.94
CA TYR A 128 -4.39 3.91 3.31
C TYR A 128 -5.28 4.40 2.15
N VAL A 129 -4.83 5.43 1.41
CA VAL A 129 -5.48 5.90 0.18
C VAL A 129 -5.54 4.78 -0.86
N LEU A 130 -4.45 4.02 -1.08
CA LEU A 130 -4.46 2.90 -2.02
C LEU A 130 -5.44 1.80 -1.61
N VAL A 131 -5.52 1.47 -0.32
CA VAL A 131 -6.49 0.49 0.20
C VAL A 131 -7.92 0.99 -0.03
N TRP A 132 -8.19 2.27 0.24
CA TRP A 132 -9.50 2.89 0.03
C TRP A 132 -9.90 2.89 -1.45
N LEU A 133 -8.97 3.23 -2.34
CA LEU A 133 -9.18 3.16 -3.79
C LEU A 133 -9.48 1.70 -4.23
N GLY A 134 -8.76 0.72 -3.68
CA GLY A 134 -9.04 -0.69 -3.92
C GLY A 134 -10.44 -1.13 -3.45
N ARG A 135 -10.88 -0.65 -2.28
CA ARG A 135 -12.24 -0.89 -1.76
C ARG A 135 -13.32 -0.24 -2.63
N TRP A 136 -13.07 0.97 -3.11
CA TRP A 136 -13.96 1.67 -4.04
C TRP A 136 -14.15 0.88 -5.35
N VAL A 137 -13.07 0.33 -5.92
CA VAL A 137 -13.16 -0.60 -7.06
C VAL A 137 -13.97 -1.86 -6.71
N GLY A 138 -13.86 -2.35 -5.48
CA GLY A 138 -14.71 -3.41 -4.93
C GLY A 138 -16.20 -3.08 -5.00
N TRP A 139 -16.60 -1.91 -4.52
CA TRP A 139 -18.00 -1.46 -4.57
C TRP A 139 -18.55 -1.33 -5.97
N TYR A 140 -17.76 -0.83 -6.92
CA TYR A 140 -18.20 -0.76 -8.31
C TYR A 140 -18.53 -2.15 -8.86
N VAL A 141 -17.73 -3.16 -8.49
CA VAL A 141 -17.98 -4.56 -8.88
C VAL A 141 -19.19 -5.14 -8.17
N GLU A 142 -19.40 -4.84 -6.88
CA GLU A 142 -20.60 -5.25 -6.15
C GLU A 142 -21.87 -4.68 -6.79
N VAL A 143 -21.86 -3.39 -7.16
CA VAL A 143 -22.96 -2.74 -7.90
C VAL A 143 -23.18 -3.39 -9.27
N ALA A 144 -22.10 -3.69 -10.00
CA ALA A 144 -22.20 -4.40 -11.28
C ALA A 144 -22.81 -5.80 -11.12
N ALA A 145 -22.47 -6.51 -10.05
CA ALA A 145 -23.03 -7.83 -9.75
C ALA A 145 -24.52 -7.76 -9.40
N ILE A 146 -24.95 -6.74 -8.62
CA ILE A 146 -26.37 -6.49 -8.35
C ILE A 146 -27.11 -6.21 -9.65
N ARG A 147 -26.58 -5.32 -10.49
CA ARG A 147 -27.14 -4.99 -11.79
C ARG A 147 -27.28 -6.24 -12.68
N ALA A 148 -26.31 -7.14 -12.65
CA ALA A 148 -26.37 -8.42 -13.37
C ALA A 148 -27.50 -9.33 -12.86
N LYS A 149 -27.64 -9.46 -11.54
CA LYS A 149 -28.73 -10.27 -10.94
C LYS A 149 -30.12 -9.71 -11.25
N LEU A 150 -30.24 -8.41 -11.47
CA LEU A 150 -31.48 -7.74 -11.87
C LEU A 150 -31.78 -7.82 -13.38
N GLY A 151 -30.96 -8.54 -14.16
CA GLY A 151 -31.11 -8.61 -15.62
C GLY A 151 -30.74 -7.32 -16.35
N LEU A 152 -30.12 -6.37 -15.64
CA LEU A 152 -29.72 -5.06 -16.19
C LEU A 152 -28.29 -5.08 -16.73
N ALA A 153 -27.59 -6.23 -16.70
CA ALA A 153 -26.20 -6.32 -17.12
C ALA A 153 -26.05 -6.18 -18.64
N PRO A 154 -25.21 -5.26 -19.12
CA PRO A 154 -24.77 -5.31 -20.50
C PRO A 154 -23.88 -6.54 -20.76
N GLY A 155 -23.92 -7.08 -21.98
CA GLY A 155 -23.05 -8.18 -22.39
C GLY A 155 -21.54 -7.85 -22.30
N PRO A 156 -20.67 -8.87 -22.33
CA PRO A 156 -19.22 -8.71 -22.21
C PRO A 156 -18.68 -7.76 -23.28
N SER A 157 -17.88 -6.79 -22.87
CA SER A 157 -17.35 -5.79 -23.80
C SER A 157 -16.11 -6.30 -24.55
N LEU A 158 -15.97 -5.93 -25.83
CA LEU A 158 -14.74 -6.20 -26.59
C LEU A 158 -13.56 -5.57 -25.85
N LEU A 159 -12.51 -6.35 -25.60
CA LEU A 159 -11.30 -5.95 -24.86
C LEU A 159 -11.52 -5.58 -23.38
N HIS A 160 -12.69 -5.88 -22.79
CA HIS A 160 -13.00 -5.61 -21.38
C HIS A 160 -12.87 -4.12 -20.97
N TRP A 161 -13.11 -3.17 -21.89
CA TRP A 161 -12.92 -1.74 -21.62
C TRP A 161 -13.90 -1.21 -20.55
N ARG A 162 -15.14 -1.71 -20.51
CA ARG A 162 -16.14 -1.30 -19.50
C ARG A 162 -15.79 -1.80 -18.11
N GLU A 163 -15.22 -3.00 -18.06
CA GLU A 163 -14.73 -3.66 -16.85
C GLU A 163 -13.43 -3.01 -16.35
N THR A 164 -12.65 -2.43 -17.27
CA THR A 164 -11.41 -1.70 -16.96
C THR A 164 -11.67 -0.28 -16.47
N LEU A 165 -12.82 0.32 -16.81
CA LEU A 165 -13.18 1.71 -16.46
C LEU A 165 -13.00 2.09 -14.97
N PRO A 166 -13.47 1.33 -13.96
CA PRO A 166 -13.20 1.66 -12.57
C PRO A 166 -11.70 1.56 -12.22
N TYR A 167 -10.98 0.63 -12.84
CA TYR A 167 -9.54 0.51 -12.67
C TYR A 167 -8.79 1.67 -13.35
N LEU A 168 -9.34 2.31 -14.40
CA LEU A 168 -8.76 3.53 -14.98
C LEU A 168 -8.80 4.70 -14.00
N VAL A 169 -9.87 4.84 -13.23
CA VAL A 169 -9.95 5.87 -12.16
C VAL A 169 -8.91 5.60 -11.09
N PHE A 170 -8.76 4.33 -10.68
CA PHE A 170 -7.68 3.91 -9.79
C PHE A 170 -6.29 4.24 -10.38
N ALA A 171 -6.06 3.90 -11.65
CA ALA A 171 -4.78 4.16 -12.33
C ALA A 171 -4.51 5.66 -12.48
N LEU A 172 -5.52 6.49 -12.71
CA LEU A 172 -5.38 7.94 -12.78
C LEU A 172 -5.00 8.50 -11.40
N GLY A 173 -5.67 8.03 -10.35
CA GLY A 173 -5.34 8.37 -8.96
C GLY A 173 -3.90 7.96 -8.61
N LEU A 174 -3.51 6.73 -8.92
CA LEU A 174 -2.17 6.21 -8.61
C LEU A 174 -1.07 6.85 -9.47
N CYS A 175 -1.25 6.91 -10.78
CA CYS A 175 -0.17 7.27 -11.72
C CYS A 175 -0.02 8.78 -11.88
N LEU A 176 -1.07 9.58 -11.66
CA LEU A 176 -1.05 11.03 -11.85
C LEU A 176 -1.40 11.80 -10.57
N GLY A 177 -2.49 11.42 -9.88
CA GLY A 177 -2.95 12.14 -8.69
C GLY A 177 -1.98 12.03 -7.51
N LEU A 178 -1.55 10.81 -7.19
CA LEU A 178 -0.65 10.53 -6.08
C LEU A 178 0.73 11.20 -6.23
N PRO A 179 1.45 11.10 -7.38
CA PRO A 179 2.71 11.82 -7.53
C PRO A 179 2.53 13.34 -7.47
N ALA A 180 1.41 13.88 -7.96
CA ALA A 180 1.12 15.32 -7.82
C ALA A 180 0.99 15.72 -6.35
N LEU A 181 0.25 14.94 -5.54
CA LEU A 181 0.12 15.18 -4.10
C LEU A 181 1.44 15.01 -3.36
N LEU A 182 2.21 13.97 -3.66
CA LEU A 182 3.52 13.73 -3.02
C LEU A 182 4.50 14.87 -3.33
N ARG A 183 4.46 15.43 -4.54
CA ARG A 183 5.32 16.55 -4.94
C ARG A 183 5.00 17.84 -4.19
N LEU A 184 3.76 18.04 -3.73
CA LEU A 184 3.41 19.16 -2.85
C LEU A 184 4.01 19.02 -1.44
N LEU A 185 4.39 17.79 -1.07
CA LEU A 185 4.96 17.46 0.23
C LEU A 185 6.47 17.21 0.17
N ASP A 186 7.06 17.23 -1.03
CA ASP A 186 8.48 17.02 -1.21
C ASP A 186 9.30 18.19 -0.64
N PRO A 187 10.44 17.90 0.03
CA PRO A 187 11.41 18.93 0.36
C PRO A 187 11.91 19.65 -0.89
N GLN A 188 12.24 20.94 -0.76
CA GLN A 188 12.71 21.76 -1.88
C GLN A 188 14.02 21.23 -2.50
N ASP A 189 14.87 20.58 -1.70
CA ASP A 189 16.22 20.19 -2.10
C ASP A 189 16.26 18.85 -2.85
N VAL A 190 15.47 17.86 -2.42
CA VAL A 190 15.47 16.50 -2.99
C VAL A 190 14.05 15.92 -2.98
N PRO A 191 13.53 15.48 -4.15
CA PRO A 191 12.19 14.90 -4.24
C PRO A 191 12.19 13.43 -3.79
N VAL A 192 12.34 13.19 -2.49
CA VAL A 192 12.38 11.83 -1.91
C VAL A 192 11.05 11.10 -2.07
N LEU A 193 9.92 11.79 -1.89
CA LEU A 193 8.59 11.20 -1.95
C LEU A 193 8.20 10.90 -3.40
N SER A 194 8.24 11.90 -4.28
CA SER A 194 7.82 11.71 -5.68
C SER A 194 8.90 11.09 -6.57
N GLY A 195 10.18 11.28 -6.27
CA GLY A 195 11.31 10.82 -7.10
C GLY A 195 11.92 9.48 -6.70
N VAL A 196 11.72 9.02 -5.46
CA VAL A 196 12.25 7.73 -4.98
C VAL A 196 11.12 6.83 -4.49
N TYR A 197 10.37 7.28 -3.49
CA TYR A 197 9.36 6.44 -2.84
C TYR A 197 8.22 6.05 -3.80
N PHE A 198 7.72 7.00 -4.57
CA PHE A 198 6.65 6.76 -5.54
C PHE A 198 7.03 5.73 -6.62
N PRO A 199 8.08 5.92 -7.44
CA PRO A 199 8.34 5.05 -8.57
C PRO A 199 8.87 3.67 -8.19
N PHE A 200 9.55 3.53 -7.06
CA PHE A 200 10.16 2.25 -6.66
C PHE A 200 9.29 1.42 -5.71
N LEU A 201 8.32 2.03 -5.04
CA LEU A 201 7.45 1.30 -4.11
C LEU A 201 5.96 1.40 -4.46
N LEU A 202 5.41 2.63 -4.49
CA LEU A 202 3.97 2.81 -4.65
C LEU A 202 3.49 2.42 -6.06
N LEU A 203 4.19 2.87 -7.09
CA LEU A 203 3.85 2.60 -8.48
C LEU A 203 3.88 1.10 -8.81
N PRO A 204 4.96 0.33 -8.54
CA PRO A 204 5.00 -1.10 -8.87
C PRO A 204 4.00 -1.91 -8.07
N ILE A 205 3.87 -1.67 -6.75
CA ILE A 205 2.92 -2.40 -5.90
C ILE A 205 1.48 -2.06 -6.30
N GLY A 206 1.19 -0.77 -6.47
CA GLY A 206 -0.15 -0.29 -6.80
C GLY A 206 -0.62 -0.84 -8.16
N THR A 207 0.21 -0.76 -9.20
CA THR A 207 -0.12 -1.28 -10.55
C THR A 207 -0.17 -2.80 -10.61
N PHE A 208 0.69 -3.50 -9.87
CA PHE A 208 0.65 -4.95 -9.76
C PHE A 208 -0.63 -5.44 -9.07
N CYS A 209 -0.95 -4.94 -7.87
CA CYS A 209 -2.10 -5.39 -7.08
C CYS A 209 -3.43 -5.10 -7.78
N SER A 210 -3.57 -3.92 -8.38
CA SER A 210 -4.73 -3.57 -9.19
C SER A 210 -4.83 -4.43 -10.47
N GLY A 211 -3.70 -4.73 -11.11
CA GLY A 211 -3.59 -5.69 -12.21
C GLY A 211 -4.09 -7.09 -11.82
N VAL A 212 -3.61 -7.63 -10.69
CA VAL A 212 -4.06 -8.94 -10.14
C VAL A 212 -5.56 -8.93 -9.89
N SER A 213 -6.07 -7.88 -9.25
CA SER A 213 -7.49 -7.73 -8.95
C SER A 213 -8.34 -7.75 -10.22
N LEU A 214 -7.96 -6.98 -11.25
CA LEU A 214 -8.66 -6.95 -12.55
C LEU A 214 -8.59 -8.32 -13.25
N GLY A 215 -7.39 -8.90 -13.32
CA GLY A 215 -7.13 -10.18 -13.97
C GLY A 215 -7.92 -11.33 -13.34
N HIS A 216 -7.99 -11.35 -12.01
CA HIS A 216 -8.73 -12.36 -11.26
C HIS A 216 -10.23 -12.30 -11.49
N ARG A 217 -10.78 -11.11 -11.73
CA ARG A 217 -12.23 -10.92 -11.93
C ARG A 217 -12.63 -11.10 -13.39
N HIS A 218 -11.94 -10.43 -14.29
CA HIS A 218 -12.37 -10.29 -15.68
C HIS A 218 -11.52 -11.11 -16.66
N GLY A 219 -10.36 -11.62 -16.24
CA GLY A 219 -9.39 -12.25 -17.13
C GLY A 219 -8.40 -11.23 -17.68
N PHE A 220 -7.66 -11.63 -18.72
CA PHE A 220 -6.57 -10.82 -19.22
C PHE A 220 -7.11 -9.58 -19.96
N SER A 221 -6.74 -8.39 -19.49
CA SER A 221 -7.15 -7.09 -20.05
C SER A 221 -5.90 -6.25 -20.36
N PRO A 222 -5.44 -6.23 -21.63
CA PRO A 222 -4.24 -5.49 -22.02
C PRO A 222 -4.43 -3.96 -21.99
N LEU A 223 -5.68 -3.49 -22.01
CA LEU A 223 -6.00 -2.06 -21.93
C LEU A 223 -5.56 -1.44 -20.60
N TYR A 224 -5.64 -2.20 -19.50
CA TYR A 224 -5.29 -1.68 -18.18
C TYR A 224 -3.78 -1.38 -18.04
N PRO A 225 -2.86 -2.32 -18.34
CA PRO A 225 -1.43 -2.03 -18.33
C PRO A 225 -1.03 -0.90 -19.29
N ALA A 226 -1.63 -0.85 -20.48
CA ALA A 226 -1.38 0.23 -21.43
C ALA A 226 -1.81 1.59 -20.85
N ALA A 227 -2.97 1.66 -20.21
CA ALA A 227 -3.44 2.88 -19.56
C ALA A 227 -2.53 3.32 -18.40
N CYS A 228 -2.08 2.38 -17.54
CA CYS A 228 -1.12 2.68 -16.47
C CYS A 228 0.18 3.28 -17.02
N ALA A 229 0.70 2.71 -18.11
CA ALA A 229 1.90 3.20 -18.78
C ALA A 229 1.69 4.62 -19.34
N LEU A 230 0.60 4.84 -20.08
CA LEU A 230 0.28 6.14 -20.68
C LEU A 230 0.05 7.21 -19.62
N LEU A 231 -0.67 6.90 -18.54
CA LEU A 231 -0.91 7.82 -17.43
C LEU A 231 0.38 8.14 -16.68
N SER A 232 1.27 7.15 -16.51
CA SER A 232 2.59 7.37 -15.91
C SER A 232 3.49 8.24 -16.80
N VAL A 233 3.47 8.02 -18.12
CA VAL A 233 4.18 8.88 -19.08
C VAL A 233 3.60 10.29 -19.10
N ALA A 234 2.28 10.45 -19.05
CA ALA A 234 1.64 11.75 -18.92
C ALA A 234 2.08 12.45 -17.62
N ALA A 235 2.12 11.73 -16.50
CA ALA A 235 2.64 12.26 -15.25
C ALA A 235 4.10 12.68 -15.36
N VAL A 236 4.94 11.94 -16.11
CA VAL A 236 6.33 12.33 -16.38
C VAL A 236 6.41 13.68 -17.07
N PHE A 237 5.62 13.90 -18.13
CA PHE A 237 5.64 15.18 -18.85
C PHE A 237 4.99 16.34 -18.07
N LEU A 238 4.00 16.06 -17.22
CA LEU A 238 3.28 17.09 -16.46
C LEU A 238 3.97 17.45 -15.14
N LEU A 239 4.61 16.48 -14.48
CA LEU A 239 5.09 16.61 -13.10
C LEU A 239 6.59 16.40 -12.95
N PHE A 240 7.24 15.72 -13.89
CA PHE A 240 8.65 15.35 -13.80
C PHE A 240 9.44 15.82 -15.03
N ASN A 241 10.66 15.33 -15.18
CA ASN A 241 11.50 15.58 -16.36
C ASN A 241 11.65 14.29 -17.18
N GLY A 242 12.25 14.37 -18.37
CA GLY A 242 12.43 13.22 -19.26
C GLY A 242 13.25 12.06 -18.68
N SER A 243 14.04 12.28 -17.62
CA SER A 243 14.77 11.19 -16.94
C SER A 243 13.84 10.23 -16.19
N ALA A 244 12.61 10.64 -15.89
CA ALA A 244 11.61 9.82 -15.20
C ALA A 244 10.76 8.92 -16.14
N LEU A 245 11.07 8.85 -17.44
CA LEU A 245 10.32 8.02 -18.40
C LEU A 245 10.24 6.54 -18.01
N PHE A 246 11.18 6.05 -17.19
CA PHE A 246 11.15 4.70 -16.65
C PHE A 246 9.89 4.42 -15.80
N HIS A 247 9.17 5.42 -15.28
CA HIS A 247 7.88 5.25 -14.60
C HIS A 247 6.86 4.53 -15.50
N GLY A 248 6.84 4.88 -16.80
CA GLY A 248 6.00 4.21 -17.80
C GLY A 248 6.35 2.73 -17.95
N GLY A 249 7.64 2.40 -17.98
CA GLY A 249 8.12 1.02 -18.06
C GLY A 249 7.76 0.20 -16.82
N ILE A 250 8.03 0.74 -15.62
CA ILE A 250 7.70 0.07 -14.35
C ILE A 250 6.20 -0.22 -14.26
N SER A 251 5.36 0.80 -14.49
CA SER A 251 3.91 0.65 -14.42
C SER A 251 3.37 -0.36 -15.44
N LEU A 252 3.90 -0.38 -16.67
CA LEU A 252 3.55 -1.36 -17.69
C LEU A 252 3.88 -2.78 -17.25
N VAL A 253 5.13 -3.03 -16.85
CA VAL A 253 5.62 -4.37 -16.49
C VAL A 253 4.87 -4.91 -15.29
N CYS A 254 4.75 -4.11 -14.22
CA CYS A 254 4.07 -4.52 -13.00
C CYS A 254 2.57 -4.77 -13.25
N ALA A 255 1.89 -3.90 -14.02
CA ALA A 255 0.48 -4.11 -14.37
C ALA A 255 0.27 -5.36 -15.23
N LEU A 256 1.14 -5.61 -16.22
CA LEU A 256 1.08 -6.81 -17.06
C LEU A 256 1.27 -8.08 -16.22
N MET A 257 2.30 -8.11 -15.38
CA MET A 257 2.57 -9.24 -14.49
C MET A 257 1.40 -9.49 -13.55
N GLY A 258 0.88 -8.43 -12.92
CA GLY A 258 -0.28 -8.52 -12.04
C GLY A 258 -1.50 -9.07 -12.77
N ASN A 259 -1.83 -8.52 -13.94
CA ASN A 259 -2.98 -8.94 -14.73
C ASN A 259 -2.86 -10.40 -15.21
N GLY A 260 -1.66 -10.83 -15.60
CA GLY A 260 -1.35 -12.22 -15.92
C GLY A 260 -1.56 -13.15 -14.71
N VAL A 261 -0.97 -12.82 -13.56
CA VAL A 261 -1.13 -13.60 -12.31
C VAL A 261 -2.59 -13.72 -11.92
N GLY A 262 -3.34 -12.61 -11.91
CA GLY A 262 -4.77 -12.61 -11.63
C GLY A 262 -5.55 -13.55 -12.55
N THR A 263 -5.25 -13.50 -13.85
CA THR A 263 -5.90 -14.36 -14.85
C THR A 263 -5.60 -15.85 -14.61
N LEU A 264 -4.37 -16.19 -14.26
CA LEU A 264 -3.99 -17.57 -13.92
C LEU A 264 -4.73 -18.07 -12.68
N LEU A 265 -4.85 -17.23 -11.64
CA LEU A 265 -5.62 -17.54 -10.43
C LEU A 265 -7.09 -17.80 -10.75
N LYS A 266 -7.70 -16.98 -11.63
CA LYS A 266 -9.08 -17.20 -12.11
C LYS A 266 -9.24 -18.54 -12.83
N LYS A 267 -8.32 -18.87 -13.74
CA LYS A 267 -8.35 -20.14 -14.49
C LYS A 267 -8.24 -21.33 -13.55
N ARG A 268 -7.34 -21.27 -12.56
CA ARG A 268 -7.19 -22.31 -11.54
C ARG A 268 -8.49 -22.50 -10.73
N ALA A 269 -9.07 -21.42 -10.23
CA ALA A 269 -10.32 -21.46 -9.47
C ALA A 269 -11.50 -21.99 -10.29
N THR A 270 -11.49 -21.81 -11.61
CA THR A 270 -12.53 -22.35 -12.50
C THR A 270 -12.34 -23.85 -12.74
N ARG A 271 -11.08 -24.31 -12.92
CA ARG A 271 -10.75 -25.74 -13.04
C ARG A 271 -11.10 -26.52 -11.78
N GLU A 272 -10.82 -25.96 -10.60
CA GLU A 272 -11.17 -26.62 -9.32
C GLU A 272 -12.69 -26.76 -9.11
N LYS A 273 -13.50 -25.92 -9.77
CA LYS A 273 -14.98 -25.98 -9.70
C LYS A 273 -15.61 -26.91 -10.75
N ASN A 274 -14.93 -27.12 -11.88
CA ASN A 274 -15.34 -28.02 -12.95
C ASN A 274 -14.19 -29.01 -13.22
N PRO A 275 -14.04 -30.05 -12.38
CA PRO A 275 -12.95 -31.03 -12.47
C PRO A 275 -13.00 -31.87 -13.75
#